data_AF-A0A928VCW0-F1
#
_entry.id   AF-A0A928VCW0-F1
#
_cell.length_a   1.000
_cell.length_b   1.000
_cell.length_c   1.000
_cell.angle_alpha   90.00
_cell.angle_beta   90.00
_cell.angle_gamma   90.00
#
_symmetry.space_group_name_H-M   'P 1'
#
loop_
_entity.id
_entity.type
_entity.pdbx_description
1 polymer ?
#
loop_
_entity_poly.entity_id
_entity_poly.type
_entity_poly.pdbx_seq_one_letter_code
_entity_poly.pdbx_strand_id
1 'polypeptide(L)'
;MAFILTFLGKGGTGRTTVAIAAAKKLANQGQRVLLVGQDSSPAFELALGTSVGADPQEISPNLSAVQLQTATLLERSWEEVKKLEAQYLRTPFFKNVFGQELGIFPGLDQLLALNALREFNQSNRYDAIVYDGTGDQNTLR
;
A
#
# COMPACT_ATOMS: atom_id res chain seq x y z
N MET A 1 3.70 16.03 -6.74
CA MET A 1 3.73 15.55 -5.34
C MET A 1 2.30 15.48 -4.86
N ALA A 2 1.83 14.30 -4.51
CA ALA A 2 0.46 14.05 -4.06
C ALA A 2 0.31 14.44 -2.57
N PHE A 3 -0.90 14.85 -2.19
CA PHE A 3 -1.29 15.01 -0.79
C PHE A 3 -1.58 13.63 -0.17
N ILE A 4 -0.88 13.27 0.91
CA ILE A 4 -1.11 11.99 1.62
C ILE A 4 -1.97 12.26 2.86
N LEU A 5 -3.12 11.60 2.94
CA LEU A 5 -4.07 11.70 4.06
C LEU A 5 -4.19 10.35 4.76
N THR A 6 -4.07 10.35 6.09
CA THR A 6 -4.33 9.18 6.93
C THR A 6 -5.12 9.56 8.18
N PHE A 7 -5.63 8.57 8.90
CA PHE A 7 -6.50 8.76 10.05
C PHE A 7 -5.98 7.98 11.26
N LEU A 8 -5.88 8.67 12.40
CA LEU A 8 -5.51 8.06 13.67
C LEU A 8 -6.76 7.89 14.54
N GLY A 9 -6.82 6.80 15.28
CA GLY A 9 -7.96 6.48 16.14
C GLY A 9 -7.84 5.09 16.75
N LYS A 10 -8.72 4.72 17.68
CA LYS A 10 -8.75 3.36 18.21
C LYS A 10 -9.36 2.39 17.18
N GLY A 11 -9.09 1.09 17.32
CA GLY A 11 -9.78 0.07 16.52
C GLY A 11 -11.30 0.17 16.70
N GLY A 12 -12.06 0.06 15.61
CA GLY A 12 -13.53 0.10 15.62
C GLY A 12 -14.16 1.50 15.62
N THR A 13 -13.40 2.59 15.51
CA THR A 13 -13.96 3.97 15.45
C THR A 13 -14.41 4.41 14.07
N GLY A 14 -14.44 3.51 13.07
CA GLY A 14 -14.90 3.80 11.71
C GLY A 14 -13.87 4.49 10.80
N ARG A 15 -12.56 4.36 11.09
CA ARG A 15 -11.48 4.98 10.28
C ARG A 15 -11.56 4.59 8.80
N THR A 16 -11.72 3.31 8.50
CA THR A 16 -11.89 2.80 7.13
C THR A 16 -13.06 3.45 6.42
N THR A 17 -14.20 3.60 7.10
CA THR A 17 -15.38 4.28 6.56
C THR A 17 -15.09 5.74 6.23
N VAL A 18 -14.40 6.44 7.12
CA VAL A 18 -13.99 7.85 6.92
C VAL A 18 -12.97 7.96 5.78
N ALA A 19 -12.02 7.03 5.67
CA ALA A 19 -11.05 6.99 4.58
C ALA A 19 -11.72 6.79 3.22
N ILE A 20 -12.63 5.83 3.10
CA ILE A 20 -13.41 5.59 1.88
C ILE A 20 -14.25 6.84 1.53
N ALA A 21 -14.94 7.43 2.51
CA ALA A 21 -15.75 8.63 2.31
C ALA A 21 -14.90 9.83 1.86
N ALA A 22 -13.73 10.03 2.46
CA ALA A 22 -12.79 11.09 2.07
C ALA A 22 -12.27 10.88 0.64
N ALA A 23 -11.88 9.64 0.29
CA ALA A 23 -11.41 9.31 -1.05
C ALA A 23 -12.50 9.56 -2.12
N LYS A 24 -13.73 9.11 -1.87
CA LYS A 24 -14.89 9.38 -2.76
C LYS A 24 -15.17 10.87 -2.90
N LYS A 25 -15.10 11.63 -1.80
CA LYS A 25 -15.30 13.09 -1.82
C LYS A 25 -14.24 13.79 -2.67
N LEU A 26 -12.96 13.46 -2.50
CA LEU A 26 -11.86 14.04 -3.28
C LEU A 26 -11.97 13.69 -4.77
N ALA A 27 -12.33 12.45 -5.11
CA ALA A 27 -12.53 12.02 -6.48
C ALA A 27 -13.72 12.75 -7.15
N ASN A 28 -14.82 12.95 -6.42
CA ASN A 28 -15.97 13.73 -6.89
C ASN A 28 -15.65 15.22 -7.08
N GLN A 29 -14.59 15.73 -6.47
CA GLN A 29 -14.07 17.09 -6.70
C GLN A 29 -13.12 17.15 -7.90
N GLY A 30 -12.94 16.05 -8.65
CA GLY A 30 -12.11 15.98 -9.85
C GLY A 30 -10.63 15.66 -9.59
N GLN A 31 -10.24 15.35 -8.35
CA GLN A 31 -8.86 14.95 -8.03
C GLN A 31 -8.61 13.49 -8.41
N ARG A 32 -7.42 13.16 -8.91
CA ARG A 32 -7.00 11.77 -9.12
C ARG A 32 -6.62 11.16 -7.77
N VAL A 33 -7.44 10.26 -7.25
CA VAL A 33 -7.29 9.70 -5.90
C VAL A 33 -6.85 8.24 -5.95
N LEU A 34 -5.91 7.88 -5.08
CA LEU A 34 -5.60 6.50 -4.73
C LEU A 34 -6.03 6.22 -3.29
N LEU A 35 -6.94 5.27 -3.09
CA LEU A 35 -7.27 4.70 -1.78
C LEU A 35 -6.38 3.48 -1.53
N VAL A 36 -5.63 3.48 -0.42
CA VAL A 36 -4.66 2.44 -0.06
C VAL A 36 -5.08 1.80 1.25
N GLY A 37 -5.36 0.49 1.25
CA GLY A 37 -5.57 -0.30 2.47
C GLY A 37 -4.32 -1.08 2.86
N GLN A 38 -4.05 -1.25 4.16
CA GLN A 38 -2.86 -1.99 4.66
C GLN A 38 -3.17 -3.30 5.39
N ASP A 39 -4.44 -3.67 5.57
CA ASP A 39 -4.82 -4.81 6.41
C ASP A 39 -5.18 -6.06 5.58
N SER A 40 -4.71 -7.24 5.97
CA SER A 40 -5.18 -8.52 5.42
C SER A 40 -6.65 -8.83 5.73
N SER A 41 -7.31 -8.02 6.58
CA SER A 41 -8.73 -8.15 6.89
C SER A 41 -9.62 -7.90 5.66
N PRO A 42 -10.65 -8.75 5.43
CA PRO A 42 -11.65 -8.51 4.38
C PRO A 42 -12.52 -7.27 4.65
N ALA A 43 -12.42 -6.66 5.83
CA ALA A 43 -13.22 -5.49 6.22
C ALA A 43 -13.09 -4.31 5.24
N PHE A 44 -11.90 -4.11 4.64
CA PHE A 44 -11.68 -3.04 3.69
C PHE A 44 -12.48 -3.25 2.40
N GLU A 45 -12.33 -4.42 1.76
CA GLU A 45 -13.07 -4.77 0.54
C GLU A 45 -14.58 -4.81 0.79
N LEU A 46 -15.01 -5.34 1.94
CA LEU A 46 -16.41 -5.37 2.36
C LEU A 46 -16.99 -3.96 2.53
N ALA A 47 -16.25 -3.05 3.17
CA ALA A 47 -16.69 -1.66 3.33
C ALA A 47 -16.70 -0.89 2.00
N LEU A 48 -15.82 -1.25 1.07
CA LEU A 48 -15.74 -0.65 -0.25
C LEU A 48 -16.81 -1.20 -1.21
N GLY A 49 -17.25 -2.45 -1.01
CA GLY A 49 -18.20 -3.16 -1.86
C GLY A 49 -17.60 -3.69 -3.17
N THR A 50 -16.28 -3.77 -3.27
CA THR A 50 -15.55 -4.32 -4.43
C THR A 50 -14.29 -5.02 -3.94
N SER A 51 -13.88 -6.08 -4.64
CA SER A 51 -12.58 -6.70 -4.39
C SER A 51 -11.47 -5.80 -4.91
N VAL A 52 -10.37 -5.73 -4.18
CA VAL A 52 -9.19 -4.93 -4.46
C VAL A 52 -7.94 -5.77 -4.21
N GLY A 53 -7.13 -5.93 -5.26
CA GLY A 53 -5.88 -6.69 -5.23
C GLY A 53 -4.66 -5.84 -4.87
N ALA A 54 -3.49 -6.46 -5.03
CA ALA A 54 -2.18 -5.87 -4.73
C ALA A 54 -1.72 -4.79 -5.71
N ASP A 55 -2.46 -4.55 -6.79
CA ASP A 55 -2.17 -3.54 -7.80
C ASP A 55 -3.29 -2.50 -7.89
N PRO A 56 -2.96 -1.20 -8.10
CA PRO A 56 -3.95 -0.14 -8.23
C PRO A 56 -4.95 -0.41 -9.35
N GLN A 57 -6.22 -0.39 -9.00
CA GLN A 57 -7.34 -0.64 -9.90
C GLN A 57 -8.37 0.46 -9.79
N GLU A 58 -8.87 0.92 -10.94
CA GLU A 58 -9.88 1.96 -11.00
C GLU A 58 -11.25 1.38 -10.59
N ILE A 59 -11.85 1.96 -9.55
CA ILE A 59 -13.14 1.50 -9.00
C ILE A 59 -14.28 2.47 -9.33
N SER A 60 -13.97 3.74 -9.60
CA SER A 60 -14.89 4.76 -10.09
C SER A 60 -14.09 5.89 -10.74
N PRO A 61 -14.73 6.81 -11.49
CA PRO A 61 -14.02 7.92 -12.12
C PRO A 61 -13.13 8.68 -11.13
N ASN A 62 -11.85 8.85 -11.49
CA ASN A 62 -10.81 9.49 -10.68
C ASN A 62 -10.50 8.81 -9.33
N LEU A 63 -10.97 7.59 -9.08
CA LEU A 63 -10.70 6.84 -7.85
C LEU A 63 -10.15 5.46 -8.17
N SER A 64 -8.89 5.25 -7.85
CA SER A 64 -8.27 3.93 -7.80
C SER A 64 -8.21 3.41 -6.36
N ALA A 65 -8.25 2.10 -6.18
CA ALA A 65 -7.99 1.45 -4.91
C ALA A 65 -6.89 0.39 -5.04
N VAL A 66 -6.15 0.16 -3.96
CA VAL A 66 -5.15 -0.92 -3.84
C VAL A 66 -5.14 -1.46 -2.41
N GLN A 67 -4.96 -2.77 -2.28
CA GLN A 67 -4.77 -3.44 -1.00
C GLN A 67 -3.32 -3.88 -0.88
N LEU A 68 -2.56 -3.28 0.04
CA LEU A 68 -1.18 -3.67 0.28
C LEU A 68 -1.13 -5.04 0.94
N GLN A 69 -0.33 -5.92 0.36
CA GLN A 69 -0.10 -7.27 0.88
C GLN A 69 1.39 -7.40 1.17
N THR A 70 1.75 -7.55 2.45
CA THR A 70 3.15 -7.59 2.90
C THR A 70 3.97 -8.64 2.17
N ALA A 71 3.41 -9.84 1.97
CA ALA A 71 4.08 -10.91 1.23
C ALA A 71 4.40 -10.51 -0.22
N THR A 72 3.44 -9.89 -0.92
CA THR A 72 3.63 -9.42 -2.30
C THR A 72 4.63 -8.27 -2.38
N LEU A 73 4.59 -7.32 -1.45
CA LEU A 73 5.55 -6.21 -1.40
C LEU A 73 6.97 -6.71 -1.10
N LEU A 74 7.10 -7.68 -0.21
CA LEU A 74 8.38 -8.31 0.12
C LEU A 74 8.95 -9.06 -1.08
N GLU A 75 8.13 -9.85 -1.77
CA GLU A 75 8.53 -10.56 -2.98
C GLU A 75 9.02 -9.59 -4.06
N ARG A 76 8.28 -8.51 -4.32
CA ARG A 76 8.68 -7.46 -5.28
C ARG A 76 10.02 -6.82 -4.91
N SER A 77 10.18 -6.45 -3.64
CA SER A 77 11.43 -5.86 -3.14
C SER A 77 12.60 -6.84 -3.24
N TRP A 78 12.34 -8.13 -3.01
CA TRP A 78 13.35 -9.18 -3.12
C TRP A 78 13.83 -9.39 -4.56
N GLU A 79 12.92 -9.31 -5.53
CA GLU A 79 13.31 -9.33 -6.95
C GLU A 79 14.22 -8.17 -7.33
N GLU A 80 14.02 -6.98 -6.76
CA GLU A 80 14.91 -5.84 -6.98
C GLU A 80 16.31 -6.09 -6.38
N VAL A 81 16.39 -6.63 -5.17
CA VAL A 81 17.66 -7.01 -4.54
C VAL A 81 18.42 -8.03 -5.38
N LYS A 82 17.76 -9.08 -5.87
CA LYS A 82 18.39 -10.09 -6.74
C LYS A 82 18.89 -9.49 -8.06
N LYS A 83 18.11 -8.57 -8.66
CA LYS A 83 18.52 -7.86 -9.88
C LYS A 83 19.77 -7.01 -9.64
N LEU A 84 19.82 -6.29 -8.51
CA LEU A 84 20.98 -5.51 -8.13
C LEU A 84 22.20 -6.40 -7.88
N GLU A 85 22.04 -7.49 -7.12
CA GLU A 85 23.12 -8.44 -6.85
C GLU A 85 23.76 -8.96 -8.15
N ALA A 86 22.93 -9.39 -9.10
CA ALA A 86 23.38 -9.92 -10.39
C ALA A 86 24.14 -8.89 -11.25
N GLN A 87 23.97 -7.59 -11.00
CA GLN A 87 24.74 -6.54 -11.67
C GLN A 87 26.15 -6.39 -11.11
N TYR A 88 26.36 -6.68 -9.82
CA TYR A 88 27.64 -6.46 -9.14
C TYR A 88 28.46 -7.74 -8.92
N LEU A 89 27.80 -8.90 -8.84
CA LEU A 89 28.45 -10.18 -8.57
C LEU A 89 28.44 -11.10 -9.78
N ARG A 90 29.60 -11.71 -10.07
CA ARG A 90 29.73 -12.73 -11.12
C ARG A 90 28.95 -14.01 -10.81
N THR A 91 28.84 -14.35 -9.51
CA THR A 91 28.13 -15.53 -9.01
C THR A 91 27.12 -15.06 -7.95
N PRO A 92 25.83 -14.90 -8.31
CA PRO A 92 24.81 -14.45 -7.37
C PRO A 92 24.55 -15.46 -6.24
N PHE A 93 24.49 -14.99 -4.99
CA PHE A 93 24.22 -15.81 -3.82
C PHE A 93 22.71 -16.06 -3.62
N PHE A 94 21.86 -15.07 -3.92
CA PHE A 94 20.42 -15.14 -3.63
C PHE A 94 19.57 -15.79 -4.70
N LYS A 95 20.19 -16.35 -5.76
CA LYS A 95 19.46 -16.93 -6.90
C LYS A 95 18.41 -17.98 -6.52
N ASN A 96 18.67 -18.74 -5.46
CA ASN A 96 17.82 -19.84 -4.99
C ASN A 96 17.03 -19.50 -3.72
N VAL A 97 17.02 -18.23 -3.29
CA VAL A 97 16.21 -17.77 -2.17
C VAL A 97 14.96 -17.12 -2.75
N PHE A 98 13.80 -17.69 -2.47
CA PHE A 98 12.53 -17.20 -2.99
C PHE A 98 11.89 -16.20 -2.00
N GLY A 99 11.16 -15.22 -2.51
CA GLY A 99 10.52 -14.20 -1.66
C GLY A 99 9.56 -14.79 -0.63
N GLN A 100 8.94 -15.92 -0.96
CA GLN A 100 8.03 -16.66 -0.08
C GLN A 100 8.74 -17.34 1.10
N GLU A 101 10.06 -17.53 1.03
CA GLU A 101 10.87 -18.13 2.10
C GLU A 101 11.36 -17.09 3.11
N LEU A 102 11.15 -15.80 2.82
CA LEU A 102 11.59 -14.72 3.68
C LEU A 102 10.65 -14.58 4.88
N GLY A 103 11.24 -14.57 6.08
CA GLY A 103 10.51 -14.26 7.30
C GLY A 103 10.12 -12.78 7.35
N ILE A 104 8.86 -12.52 7.70
CA ILE A 104 8.40 -11.16 8.02
C ILE A 104 8.80 -10.87 9.47
N PHE A 105 9.74 -9.96 9.67
CA PHE A 105 10.16 -9.49 10.99
C PHE A 105 9.37 -8.24 11.41
N PRO A 106 9.27 -7.94 12.72
CA PRO A 106 8.52 -6.78 13.21
C PRO A 106 9.00 -5.47 12.56
N GLY A 107 8.06 -4.70 12.01
CA GLY A 107 8.32 -3.42 11.36
C GLY A 107 8.54 -3.47 9.86
N LEU A 108 8.76 -4.66 9.29
CA LEU A 108 8.94 -4.82 7.85
C LEU A 108 7.68 -4.46 7.06
N ASP A 109 6.51 -4.80 7.59
CA ASP A 109 5.20 -4.45 7.06
C ASP A 109 5.00 -2.93 6.94
N GLN A 110 5.42 -2.17 7.95
CA GLN A 110 5.35 -0.71 7.95
C GLN A 110 6.34 -0.11 6.95
N LEU A 111 7.57 -0.62 6.91
CA LEU A 111 8.59 -0.18 5.97
C LEU A 111 8.18 -0.42 4.50
N LEU A 112 7.65 -1.60 4.21
CA LEU A 112 7.16 -1.96 2.87
C LEU A 112 5.96 -1.10 2.48
N ALA A 113 5.02 -0.86 3.40
CA ALA A 113 3.87 0.02 3.13
C ALA A 113 4.31 1.47 2.87
N LEU A 114 5.25 1.99 3.66
CA LEU A 114 5.81 3.32 3.45
C LEU A 114 6.54 3.43 2.11
N ASN A 115 7.30 2.40 1.72
CA ASN A 115 7.95 2.37 0.42
C ASN A 115 6.92 2.35 -0.72
N ALA A 116 5.84 1.57 -0.61
CA ALA A 116 4.76 1.57 -1.59
C ALA A 116 4.09 2.96 -1.72
N LEU A 117 3.80 3.63 -0.59
CA LEU A 117 3.27 5.00 -0.60
C LEU A 117 4.24 5.99 -1.26
N ARG A 118 5.55 5.85 -1.02
CA ARG A 118 6.59 6.64 -1.66
C ARG A 118 6.57 6.45 -3.18
N GLU A 119 6.49 5.20 -3.66
CA GLU A 119 6.42 4.87 -5.09
C GLU A 119 5.16 5.44 -5.75
N PHE A 120 4.00 5.30 -5.10
CA PHE A 120 2.76 5.89 -5.61
C PHE A 120 2.84 7.42 -5.71
N ASN A 121 3.43 8.09 -4.72
CA ASN A 121 3.65 9.54 -4.76
C ASN A 121 4.62 9.93 -5.89
N GLN A 122 5.70 9.16 -6.09
CA GLN A 122 6.68 9.41 -7.16
C GLN A 122 6.12 9.17 -8.57
N SER A 123 5.09 8.33 -8.71
CA SER A 123 4.47 8.06 -10.01
C SER A 123 3.80 9.29 -10.65
N ASN A 124 3.49 10.33 -9.88
CA ASN A 124 2.75 11.54 -10.30
C ASN A 124 1.38 11.25 -10.96
N ARG A 125 0.84 10.05 -10.76
CA ARG A 125 -0.48 9.62 -11.29
C ARG A 125 -1.65 10.13 -10.45
N TYR A 126 -1.39 10.51 -9.20
CA TYR A 126 -2.42 10.88 -8.23
C TYR A 126 -2.16 12.27 -7.66
N ASP A 127 -3.24 12.98 -7.38
CA ASP A 127 -3.24 14.27 -6.69
C ASP A 127 -3.39 14.07 -5.18
N ALA A 128 -4.13 13.03 -4.76
CA ALA A 128 -4.28 12.64 -3.37
C ALA A 128 -4.15 11.12 -3.16
N ILE A 129 -3.52 10.73 -2.06
CA ILE A 129 -3.40 9.34 -1.62
C ILE A 129 -4.05 9.25 -0.24
N VAL A 130 -5.14 8.50 -0.12
CA VAL A 130 -5.83 8.25 1.14
C VAL A 130 -5.40 6.89 1.66
N TYR A 131 -4.69 6.88 2.79
CA TYR A 131 -4.09 5.70 3.37
C TYR A 131 -4.85 5.24 4.62
N ASP A 132 -5.52 4.10 4.51
CA ASP A 132 -6.17 3.37 5.59
C ASP A 132 -5.20 2.32 6.17
N GLY A 133 -4.32 2.79 7.06
CA GLY A 133 -3.35 1.97 7.78
C GLY A 133 -3.85 1.49 9.15
N THR A 134 -2.91 1.06 10.00
CA THR A 134 -3.22 0.61 11.37
C THR A 134 -3.80 1.71 12.26
N GLY A 135 -3.55 2.98 11.92
CA GLY A 135 -4.09 4.20 12.56
C GLY A 135 -3.78 4.31 14.06
N ASP A 136 -2.75 3.61 14.53
CA ASP A 136 -2.27 3.54 15.90
C ASP A 136 -0.88 4.20 16.03
N GLN A 137 -0.20 3.99 17.15
CA GLN A 137 1.15 4.53 17.34
C GLN A 137 2.18 3.99 16.34
N ASN A 138 1.94 2.83 15.73
CA ASN A 138 2.86 2.27 14.76
C ASN A 138 2.80 3.03 13.42
N THR A 139 1.67 3.66 13.09
CA THR A 139 1.58 4.57 11.93
C THR A 139 2.46 5.83 12.10
N LEU A 140 2.78 6.21 13.34
CA LEU A 140 3.61 7.38 13.63
C LEU A 140 5.12 7.09 13.68
N ARG A 141 5.51 5.81 13.71
CA ARG A 141 6.90 5.36 13.75
C ARG A 141 7.42 5.16 12.33
#